data_AF-A0A9P8BZ26-F1
#
_entry.id   AF-A0A9P8BZ26-F1
#
_cell.length_a   1.000
_cell.length_b   1.000
_cell.length_c   1.000
_cell.angle_alpha   90.00
_cell.angle_beta   90.00
_cell.angle_gamma   90.00
#
_symmetry.space_group_name_H-M   'P 1'
#
loop_
_entity.id
_entity.type
_entity.pdbx_description
1 polymer ?
#
loop_
_entity_poly.entity_id
_entity_poly.type
_entity_poly.pdbx_seq_one_letter_code
_entity_poly.pdbx_strand_id
1 'polypeptide(L)'
;MQFMAIEVLEGKGHTYRHDLESFFYVFVWICIRYGHESIVGQKPNKLLRPKTNILRGWYTGTYTEIAETKYGKMSQYLFERIIAEFTPKFENLKRLARELRSILFPTRDWGIFIGTFHRHDIMYDGMINALVER
;
A
#
# COMPACT_ATOMS: atom_id res chain seq x y z
N MET A 1 9.75 4.37 8.70
CA MET A 1 9.63 4.88 7.31
C MET A 1 8.68 4.04 6.46
N GLN A 2 8.69 2.72 6.67
CA GLN A 2 7.87 1.68 6.03
C GLN A 2 6.44 2.14 5.70
N PHE A 3 5.79 2.78 6.68
CA PHE A 3 4.38 3.17 6.62
C PHE A 3 4.17 4.69 6.63
N MET A 4 5.23 5.49 6.55
CA MET A 4 5.05 6.94 6.45
C MET A 4 4.47 7.30 5.08
N ALA A 5 3.54 8.24 5.07
CA ALA A 5 2.96 8.79 3.86
C ALA A 5 4.00 9.57 3.04
N ILE A 6 3.80 9.64 1.72
CA ILE A 6 4.73 10.29 0.78
C ILE A 6 4.97 11.75 1.16
N GLU A 7 3.93 12.55 1.37
CA GLU A 7 4.09 13.97 1.71
C GLU A 7 4.78 14.17 3.09
N VAL A 8 4.59 13.25 4.03
CA VAL A 8 5.30 13.27 5.32
C VAL A 8 6.79 12.98 5.14
N LEU A 9 7.15 12.04 4.24
CA LEU A 9 8.54 11.79 3.85
C LEU A 9 9.17 13.00 3.14
N GLU A 10 8.37 13.78 2.40
CA GLU A 10 8.77 15.04 1.77
C GLU A 10 8.88 16.21 2.77
N GLY A 11 8.62 15.98 4.06
CA GLY A 11 8.68 17.01 5.10
C GLY A 11 7.48 17.95 5.17
N LYS A 12 6.37 17.60 4.51
CA LYS A 12 5.11 18.36 4.60
C LYS A 12 4.35 18.01 5.88
N GLY A 13 3.40 18.88 6.24
CA GLY A 13 2.56 18.71 7.43
C GLY A 13 1.70 17.45 7.40
N HIS A 14 1.44 16.88 8.57
CA HIS A 14 0.57 15.72 8.74
C HIS A 14 -0.91 16.12 8.64
N THR A 15 -1.73 15.28 8.00
CA THR A 15 -3.18 15.48 7.84
C THR A 15 -3.87 14.12 7.94
N TYR A 16 -5.20 14.11 8.02
CA TYR A 16 -6.01 12.88 8.09
C TYR A 16 -5.75 11.91 6.92
N ARG A 17 -5.42 12.44 5.72
CA ARG A 17 -5.06 11.62 4.56
C ARG A 17 -3.84 10.76 4.85
N HIS A 18 -2.85 11.32 5.54
CA HIS A 18 -1.59 10.62 5.81
C HIS A 18 -1.81 9.41 6.71
N ASP A 19 -2.77 9.49 7.65
CA ASP A 19 -3.18 8.34 8.45
C ASP A 19 -3.82 7.25 7.58
N LEU A 20 -4.66 7.62 6.62
CA LEU A 20 -5.27 6.67 5.67
C LEU A 20 -4.24 6.02 4.74
N GLU A 21 -3.27 6.79 4.25
CA GLU A 21 -2.15 6.29 3.45
C GLU A 21 -1.27 5.34 4.25
N SER A 22 -0.95 5.67 5.50
CA SER A 22 -0.22 4.79 6.42
C SER A 22 -0.98 3.49 6.68
N PHE A 23 -2.28 3.56 6.94
CA PHE A 23 -3.15 2.40 7.08
C PHE A 23 -3.08 1.50 5.84
N PHE A 24 -3.19 2.09 4.65
CA PHE A 24 -3.11 1.35 3.40
C PHE A 24 -1.77 0.64 3.20
N TYR A 25 -0.65 1.29 3.57
CA TYR A 25 0.66 0.62 3.54
C TYR A 25 0.75 -0.55 4.51
N VAL A 26 0.16 -0.46 5.71
CA VAL A 26 0.07 -1.59 6.65
C VAL A 26 -0.76 -2.72 6.05
N PHE A 27 -1.92 -2.41 5.46
CA PHE A 27 -2.78 -3.39 4.79
C PHE A 27 -2.03 -4.15 3.68
N VAL A 28 -1.39 -3.43 2.74
CA VAL A 28 -0.59 -4.05 1.66
C VAL A 28 0.56 -4.89 2.23
N TRP A 29 1.22 -4.39 3.27
CA TRP A 29 2.32 -5.10 3.93
C TRP A 29 1.85 -6.43 4.52
N ILE A 30 0.69 -6.46 5.18
CA ILE A 30 0.10 -7.68 5.73
C ILE A 30 -0.21 -8.67 4.61
N CYS A 31 -0.88 -8.22 3.54
CA CYS A 31 -1.28 -9.06 2.42
C CYS A 31 -0.11 -9.73 1.69
N ILE A 32 1.08 -9.13 1.71
CA ILE A 32 2.29 -9.67 1.06
C ILE A 32 3.16 -10.49 2.01
N ARG A 33 3.30 -10.06 3.27
CA ARG A 33 4.26 -10.67 4.21
C ARG A 33 3.66 -11.80 5.04
N TYR A 34 2.34 -11.80 5.25
CA TYR A 34 1.63 -12.77 6.07
C TYR A 34 0.75 -13.66 5.18
N GLY A 35 0.40 -14.87 5.65
CA GLY A 35 -0.42 -15.81 4.88
C GLY A 35 0.36 -16.82 4.03
N HIS A 36 1.68 -16.81 4.15
CA HIS A 36 2.49 -18.00 3.87
C HIS A 36 2.35 -18.97 5.05
N GLU A 37 1.22 -19.68 5.14
CA GLU A 37 1.08 -20.73 6.14
C GLU A 37 2.14 -21.80 5.88
N SER A 38 2.88 -22.16 6.94
CA SER A 38 3.79 -23.29 6.90
C SER A 38 2.96 -24.54 6.61
N ILE A 39 3.15 -25.15 5.45
CA ILE A 39 2.68 -26.52 5.23
C ILE A 39 3.28 -27.36 6.37
N VAL A 40 2.42 -27.91 7.21
CA VAL A 40 2.79 -28.75 8.36
C VAL A 40 3.77 -29.82 7.87
N GLY A 41 5.01 -29.80 8.39
CA GLY A 41 6.07 -30.75 8.04
C GLY A 41 7.27 -30.18 7.28
N GLN A 42 7.25 -28.92 6.80
CA GLN A 42 8.44 -28.29 6.22
C GLN A 42 9.27 -27.53 7.28
N LYS A 43 10.59 -27.76 7.27
CA LYS A 43 11.56 -27.09 8.16
C LYS A 43 11.38 -25.56 8.12
N PRO A 44 11.41 -24.87 9.28
CA PRO A 44 11.15 -23.42 9.39
C PRO A 44 12.10 -22.52 8.58
N ASN A 45 13.24 -23.06 8.12
CA ASN A 45 14.21 -22.33 7.29
C ASN A 45 13.74 -22.03 5.87
N LYS A 46 12.59 -22.57 5.45
CA LYS A 46 11.97 -22.31 4.15
C LYS A 46 10.59 -21.68 4.31
N LEU A 47 10.41 -20.80 5.30
CA LEU A 47 9.37 -19.76 5.22
C LEU A 47 9.39 -19.25 3.78
N LEU A 48 8.28 -19.44 3.06
CA LEU A 48 8.09 -18.90 1.72
C LEU A 48 8.31 -17.40 1.84
N ARG A 49 9.56 -16.97 1.64
CA ARG A 49 9.89 -15.55 1.58
C ARG A 49 9.07 -15.00 0.42
N PRO A 50 8.55 -13.77 0.54
CA PRO A 50 7.93 -13.08 -0.59
C PRO A 50 8.78 -13.31 -1.83
N LYS A 51 8.15 -13.69 -2.95
CA LYS A 51 8.86 -14.12 -4.16
C LYS A 51 9.87 -13.06 -4.59
N THR A 52 9.56 -11.80 -4.28
CA THR A 52 10.46 -10.66 -4.45
C THR A 52 10.51 -9.76 -3.21
N ASN A 53 11.56 -8.95 -3.07
CA ASN A 53 11.64 -7.92 -2.04
C ASN A 53 10.95 -6.63 -2.48
N ILE A 54 9.75 -6.74 -3.08
CA ILE A 54 9.07 -5.61 -3.74
C ILE A 54 8.81 -4.43 -2.80
N LEU A 55 8.67 -4.67 -1.49
CA LEU A 55 8.45 -3.63 -0.48
C LEU A 55 9.75 -3.08 0.15
N ARG A 56 10.94 -3.55 -0.26
CA ARG A 56 12.23 -3.11 0.33
C ARG A 56 12.40 -1.59 0.32
N GLY A 57 12.09 -1.00 -0.82
CA GLY A 57 12.23 0.45 -1.03
C GLY A 57 11.22 1.29 -0.27
N TRP A 58 10.34 0.70 0.55
CA TRP A 58 9.51 1.46 1.48
C TRP A 58 10.25 1.81 2.77
N TYR A 59 11.44 1.26 3.00
CA TYR A 59 12.19 1.45 4.24
C TYR A 59 13.72 1.41 4.12
N THR A 60 14.24 1.33 2.91
CA THR A 60 15.68 1.34 2.65
C THR A 60 15.98 2.54 1.76
N GLY A 61 17.01 3.32 2.12
CA GLY A 61 17.38 4.55 1.43
C GLY A 61 17.07 5.80 2.25
N THR A 62 17.27 6.96 1.62
CA THR A 62 16.91 8.29 2.12
C THR A 62 15.39 8.49 2.09
N TYR A 63 14.89 9.52 2.79
CA TYR A 63 13.46 9.85 2.74
C TYR A 63 12.97 10.16 1.33
N THR A 64 13.77 10.89 0.54
CA THR A 64 13.47 11.19 -0.86
C THR A 64 13.36 9.93 -1.71
N GLU A 65 14.33 9.01 -1.62
CA GLU A 65 14.30 7.74 -2.38
C GLU A 65 13.08 6.87 -2.01
N ILE A 66 12.70 6.87 -0.72
CA ILE A 66 11.54 6.13 -0.25
C ILE A 66 10.24 6.77 -0.77
N ALA A 67 10.14 8.10 -0.74
CA ALA A 67 9.00 8.86 -1.27
C ALA A 67 8.80 8.62 -2.77
N GLU A 68 9.87 8.75 -3.56
CA GLU A 68 9.84 8.50 -5.01
C GLU A 68 9.46 7.04 -5.34
N THR A 69 10.03 6.09 -4.59
CA THR A 69 9.71 4.67 -4.76
C THR A 69 8.24 4.39 -4.46
N LYS A 70 7.71 4.96 -3.38
CA LYS A 70 6.29 4.83 -3.01
C LYS A 70 5.39 5.46 -4.07
N TYR A 71 5.67 6.71 -4.45
CA TYR A 71 4.93 7.43 -5.48
C TYR A 71 4.83 6.64 -6.79
N GLY A 72 5.97 6.18 -7.33
CA GLY A 72 5.98 5.39 -8.56
C GLY A 72 5.17 4.10 -8.44
N LYS A 73 5.32 3.38 -7.33
CA LYS A 73 4.60 2.13 -7.07
C LYS A 73 3.10 2.29 -6.83
N MET A 74 2.65 3.50 -6.50
CA MET A 74 1.23 3.82 -6.39
C MET A 74 0.62 4.20 -7.75
N SER A 75 1.36 4.23 -8.85
CA SER A 75 0.75 4.32 -10.20
C SER A 75 -0.07 3.07 -10.53
N GLN A 76 -1.12 3.21 -11.35
CA GLN A 76 -2.02 2.10 -11.69
C GLN A 76 -1.26 0.89 -12.27
N TYR A 77 -0.30 1.13 -13.16
CA TYR A 77 0.49 0.07 -13.79
C TYR A 77 1.47 -0.61 -12.82
N LEU A 78 2.26 0.15 -12.05
CA LEU A 78 3.25 -0.45 -11.16
C LEU A 78 2.62 -1.08 -9.91
N PHE A 79 1.44 -0.60 -9.50
CA PHE A 79 0.72 -1.18 -8.38
C PHE A 79 0.27 -2.62 -8.63
N GLU A 80 -0.02 -3.01 -9.88
CA GLU A 80 -0.33 -4.41 -10.21
C GLU A 80 0.82 -5.37 -9.90
N ARG A 81 2.07 -4.90 -9.95
CA ARG A 81 3.23 -5.69 -9.54
C ARG A 81 3.24 -5.97 -8.03
N ILE A 82 2.74 -5.03 -7.22
CA ILE A 82 2.54 -5.23 -5.78
C ILE A 82 1.42 -6.24 -5.54
N ILE A 83 0.30 -6.09 -6.26
CA ILE A 83 -0.84 -6.98 -6.14
C ILE A 83 -0.48 -8.43 -6.50
N ALA A 84 0.38 -8.64 -7.49
CA ALA A 84 0.84 -9.97 -7.88
C ALA A 84 1.62 -10.73 -6.77
N GLU A 85 2.12 -10.01 -5.75
CA GLU A 85 2.87 -10.57 -4.62
C GLU A 85 2.00 -10.85 -3.39
N PHE A 86 0.68 -10.60 -3.45
CA PHE A 86 -0.22 -11.00 -2.37
C PHE A 86 -0.16 -12.52 -2.16
N THR A 87 -0.16 -12.95 -0.91
CA THR A 87 -0.12 -14.37 -0.58
C THR A 87 -1.47 -15.03 -0.94
N PRO A 88 -1.49 -16.35 -1.19
CA PRO A 88 -2.73 -17.05 -1.55
C PRO A 88 -3.87 -16.84 -0.53
N LYS A 89 -3.53 -16.69 0.76
CA LYS A 89 -4.48 -16.41 1.84
C LYS A 89 -5.28 -15.12 1.63
N PHE A 90 -4.71 -14.15 0.91
CA PHE A 90 -5.27 -12.82 0.73
C PHE A 90 -5.64 -12.51 -0.73
N GLU A 91 -5.79 -13.54 -1.58
CA GLU A 91 -6.16 -13.38 -3.00
C GLU A 91 -7.48 -12.61 -3.17
N ASN A 92 -8.46 -12.88 -2.31
CA ASN A 92 -9.76 -12.20 -2.29
C ASN A 92 -9.67 -10.69 -1.96
N LEU A 93 -8.57 -10.25 -1.33
CA LEU A 93 -8.34 -8.86 -0.97
C LEU A 93 -7.70 -8.03 -2.10
N LYS A 94 -7.31 -8.65 -3.22
CA LYS A 94 -6.72 -7.91 -4.36
C LYS A 94 -7.68 -6.88 -4.94
N ARG A 95 -8.98 -7.19 -4.99
CA ARG A 95 -10.01 -6.23 -5.44
C ARG A 95 -10.06 -5.02 -4.51
N LEU A 96 -10.05 -5.26 -3.19
CA LEU A 96 -10.02 -4.20 -2.17
C LEU A 96 -8.79 -3.32 -2.32
N ALA A 97 -7.63 -3.93 -2.46
CA ALA A 97 -6.39 -3.20 -2.59
C ALA A 97 -6.39 -2.22 -3.77
N ARG A 98 -6.99 -2.60 -4.90
CA ARG A 98 -7.15 -1.71 -6.08
C ARG A 98 -8.11 -0.56 -5.81
N GLU A 99 -9.26 -0.85 -5.19
CA GLU A 99 -10.26 0.17 -4.83
C GLU A 99 -9.66 1.20 -3.86
N LEU A 100 -9.04 0.74 -2.75
CA LEU A 100 -8.38 1.62 -1.79
C LEU A 100 -7.25 2.43 -2.43
N ARG A 101 -6.45 1.82 -3.32
CA ARG A 101 -5.44 2.54 -4.10
C ARG A 101 -6.07 3.65 -4.95
N SER A 102 -7.19 3.39 -5.62
CA SER A 102 -7.85 4.40 -6.46
C SER A 102 -8.42 5.56 -5.66
N ILE A 103 -8.90 5.31 -4.43
CA ILE A 103 -9.41 6.34 -3.52
C ILE A 103 -8.26 7.22 -3.00
N LEU A 104 -7.14 6.61 -2.59
CA LEU A 104 -6.02 7.31 -1.97
C LEU A 104 -5.07 7.99 -2.98
N PHE A 105 -4.95 7.40 -4.17
CA PHE A 105 -4.05 7.84 -5.24
C PHE A 105 -4.78 7.98 -6.58
N PRO A 106 -5.83 8.83 -6.65
CA PRO A 106 -6.58 8.99 -7.89
C PRO A 106 -5.66 9.58 -8.97
N THR A 107 -5.76 9.05 -10.18
CA THR A 107 -5.01 9.56 -11.33
C THR A 107 -5.57 10.93 -11.72
N ARG A 108 -4.67 11.90 -11.90
CA ARG A 108 -4.96 13.23 -12.48
C ARG A 108 -3.99 13.46 -13.63
N ASP A 109 -4.31 14.38 -14.53
CA ASP A 109 -3.63 14.71 -15.80
C ASP A 109 -2.22 14.11 -15.98
N TRP A 110 -1.27 14.47 -15.12
CA TRP A 110 0.16 14.11 -15.25
C TRP A 110 0.71 13.16 -14.18
N GLY A 111 -0.12 12.59 -13.31
CA GLY A 111 0.36 11.76 -12.21
C GLY A 111 -0.72 11.26 -11.26
N ILE A 112 -0.29 10.84 -10.07
CA ILE A 112 -1.22 10.48 -9.00
C ILE A 112 -1.35 11.65 -8.03
N PHE A 113 -2.57 11.90 -7.59
CA PHE A 113 -2.80 12.87 -6.54
C PHE A 113 -2.32 12.32 -5.21
N ILE A 114 -1.43 13.05 -4.54
CA ILE A 114 -0.95 12.76 -3.18
C ILE A 114 -1.23 13.90 -2.22
N GLY A 115 -2.05 14.89 -2.58
CA GLY A 115 -2.41 15.98 -1.69
C GLY A 115 -3.59 15.62 -0.80
N THR A 116 -3.89 16.46 0.18
CA THR A 116 -5.06 16.31 1.05
C THR A 116 -6.27 17.03 0.46
N PHE A 117 -7.45 16.39 0.43
CA PHE A 117 -8.69 17.08 0.09
C PHE A 117 -9.14 17.96 1.27
N HIS A 118 -9.74 19.12 1.01
CA HIS A 118 -10.32 19.94 2.07
C HIS A 118 -11.51 19.23 2.76
N ARG A 119 -12.29 18.51 1.96
CA ARG A 119 -13.44 17.72 2.40
C ARG A 119 -12.97 16.31 2.77
N HIS A 120 -12.99 16.03 4.08
CA HIS A 120 -12.49 14.77 4.63
C HIS A 120 -13.37 13.56 4.26
N ASP A 121 -14.68 13.79 4.11
CA ASP A 121 -15.71 12.82 3.74
C ASP A 121 -15.39 12.12 2.41
N ILE A 122 -14.79 12.84 1.45
CA ILE A 122 -14.40 12.27 0.15
C ILE A 122 -13.51 11.01 0.32
N MET A 123 -12.55 11.06 1.24
CA MET A 123 -11.66 9.92 1.47
C MET A 123 -12.21 8.98 2.53
N TYR A 124 -12.79 9.48 3.63
CA TYR A 124 -13.32 8.61 4.68
C TYR A 124 -14.47 7.76 4.17
N ASP A 125 -15.47 8.36 3.54
CA ASP A 125 -16.63 7.62 3.02
C ASP A 125 -16.21 6.66 1.92
N GLY A 126 -15.26 7.08 1.05
CA GLY A 126 -14.67 6.19 0.05
C GLY A 126 -14.02 4.95 0.68
N MET A 127 -13.20 5.13 1.72
CA MET A 127 -12.55 4.03 2.44
C MET A 127 -13.57 3.14 3.15
N ILE A 128 -14.58 3.72 3.81
CA ILE A 128 -15.63 2.99 4.53
C ILE A 128 -16.45 2.14 3.54
N ASN A 129 -16.94 2.73 2.45
CA ASN A 129 -17.76 2.04 1.46
C ASN A 129 -17.00 0.84 0.85
N ALA A 130 -15.73 1.03 0.48
CA ALA A 130 -14.90 -0.05 -0.07
C ALA A 130 -14.70 -1.23 0.91
N LEU A 131 -14.70 -0.97 2.22
CA LEU A 131 -14.52 -1.97 3.26
C LEU A 131 -15.83 -2.67 3.66
N VAL A 132 -16.96 -1.97 3.63
CA VAL A 132 -18.26 -2.46 4.11
C VAL A 132 -19.06 -3.19 3.02
N GLU A 133 -18.92 -2.82 1.74
CA GLU A 133 -19.69 -3.41 0.63
C GLU A 133 -19.16 -4.79 0.15
N ARG A 134 -18.72 -5.65 1.06
CA ARG A 134 -18.04 -6.92 0.74
C ARG A 134 -18.76 -8.17 1.24
#